data_AF-A0A212CQC4-F1
#
_entry.id   AF-A0A212CQC4-F1
#
_cell.length_a   1.000
_cell.length_b   1.000
_cell.length_c   1.000
_cell.angle_alpha   90.00
_cell.angle_beta   90.00
_cell.angle_gamma   90.00
#
_symmetry.space_group_name_H-M   'P 1'
#
loop_
_entity.id
_entity.type
_entity.pdbx_description
1 polymer ?
#
loop_
_entity_poly.entity_id
_entity_poly.type
_entity_poly.pdbx_seq_one_letter_code
_entity_poly.pdbx_strand_id
1 'polypeptide(L)'
;MKLKQRVVLLAILLVIFIFTKVFLIDNLDTSAANREDQRAFHRMMAGLRVELVPKLDHTLQSPWEIAAQWVVPREVYPEETPELGAILHAMATKKIIKADVGYKGTQLKALLILEGGQKVVFKPKRYNRDYVVEGEPYAGYDRHNAEVAAFHLDRFVNLRTEIKPVATEQLLSTFLTVDVWPLQKHRHPWGRTYREGKLASIRVSTWNRLNSLKNGVLKSALKSAMAHDPISPVLADPHLDAAAQRLLSVLATVKQCTDQFGMDSVLRSQAQG
;
A
#
# COMPACT_ATOMS: atom_id res chain seq x y z
N MET A 1 -44.06 -52.30 4.73
CA MET A 1 -44.07 -50.89 5.21
C MET A 1 -45.37 -50.22 4.81
N LYS A 2 -46.07 -49.57 5.75
CA LYS A 2 -47.30 -48.81 5.46
C LYS A 2 -46.97 -47.53 4.67
N LEU A 3 -47.86 -47.07 3.79
CA LEU A 3 -47.65 -45.88 2.92
C LEU A 3 -47.12 -44.66 3.69
N LYS A 4 -47.63 -44.42 4.91
CA LYS A 4 -47.19 -43.36 5.80
C LYS A 4 -45.69 -43.43 6.16
N GLN A 5 -45.15 -44.64 6.37
CA GLN A 5 -43.71 -44.82 6.64
C GLN A 5 -42.83 -44.51 5.43
N ARG A 6 -43.32 -44.77 4.21
CA ARG A 6 -42.57 -44.45 2.98
C ARG A 6 -42.49 -42.94 2.73
N VAL A 7 -43.59 -42.21 3.00
CA VAL A 7 -43.65 -40.75 2.87
C VAL A 7 -42.72 -40.07 3.87
N VAL A 8 -42.70 -40.54 5.13
CA VAL A 8 -41.78 -40.02 6.16
C VAL A 8 -40.32 -40.27 5.78
N LEU A 9 -40.00 -41.48 5.29
CA LEU A 9 -38.63 -41.81 4.86
C LEU A 9 -38.18 -40.92 3.69
N LEU A 10 -39.05 -40.68 2.71
CA LEU A 10 -38.79 -39.80 1.57
C LEU A 10 -38.58 -38.35 2.00
N ALA A 11 -39.40 -37.84 2.93
CA ALA A 11 -39.23 -36.48 3.45
C ALA A 11 -37.89 -36.31 4.19
N ILE A 12 -37.50 -37.29 5.02
CA ILE A 12 -36.21 -37.29 5.72
C ILE A 12 -35.05 -37.32 4.72
N LEU A 13 -35.10 -38.18 3.71
CA LEU A 13 -34.06 -38.26 2.67
C LEU A 13 -33.96 -36.96 1.87
N LEU A 14 -35.08 -36.30 1.60
CA LEU A 14 -35.11 -35.04 0.86
C LEU A 14 -34.52 -33.88 1.69
N VAL A 15 -34.80 -33.84 2.99
CA VAL A 15 -34.16 -32.88 3.92
C VAL A 15 -32.67 -33.13 4.03
N ILE A 16 -32.23 -34.39 4.19
CA ILE A 16 -30.81 -34.75 4.21
C ILE A 16 -30.13 -34.36 2.90
N PHE A 17 -30.78 -34.60 1.75
CA PHE A 17 -30.25 -34.23 0.44
C PHE A 17 -30.09 -32.71 0.29
N ILE A 18 -31.07 -31.93 0.74
CA ILE A 18 -30.99 -30.46 0.74
C ILE A 18 -29.85 -29.99 1.65
N PHE A 19 -29.76 -30.48 2.89
CA PHE A 19 -28.69 -30.08 3.82
C PHE A 19 -27.30 -30.47 3.32
N THR A 20 -27.15 -31.67 2.75
CA THR A 20 -25.87 -32.11 2.17
C THR A 20 -25.49 -31.30 0.94
N LYS A 21 -26.45 -30.96 0.07
CA LYS A 21 -26.24 -30.05 -1.06
C LYS A 21 -25.79 -28.66 -0.61
N VAL A 22 -26.50 -28.05 0.34
CA VAL A 22 -26.17 -26.72 0.89
C VAL A 22 -24.77 -26.74 1.52
N PHE A 23 -24.50 -27.71 2.39
CA PHE A 23 -23.20 -27.83 3.06
C PHE A 23 -22.04 -28.11 2.09
N LEU A 24 -22.27 -28.88 1.01
CA LEU A 24 -21.27 -29.11 -0.04
C LEU A 24 -21.00 -27.85 -0.87
N ILE A 25 -22.04 -27.09 -1.21
CA ILE A 25 -21.92 -25.85 -1.99
C ILE A 25 -21.19 -24.78 -1.17
N ASP A 26 -21.59 -24.56 0.09
CA ASP A 26 -20.94 -23.59 0.98
C ASP A 26 -19.46 -23.92 1.20
N ASN A 27 -19.12 -25.20 1.36
CA ASN A 27 -17.73 -25.63 1.47
C ASN A 27 -16.95 -25.47 0.16
N LEU A 28 -17.58 -25.73 -1.00
CA LEU A 28 -16.94 -25.52 -2.29
C LEU A 28 -16.63 -24.03 -2.50
N ASP A 29 -17.60 -23.16 -2.25
CA ASP A 29 -17.47 -21.71 -2.40
C ASP A 29 -16.42 -21.14 -1.45
N THR A 30 -16.42 -21.60 -0.19
CA THR A 30 -15.38 -21.25 0.79
C THR A 30 -14.00 -21.71 0.33
N SER A 31 -13.88 -22.93 -0.23
CA SER A 31 -12.61 -23.46 -0.73
C SER A 31 -12.12 -22.76 -2.01
N ALA A 32 -13.03 -22.31 -2.87
CA ALA A 32 -12.73 -21.56 -4.07
C ALA A 32 -12.26 -20.14 -3.72
N ALA A 33 -13.01 -19.43 -2.87
CA ALA A 33 -12.65 -18.11 -2.37
C ALA A 33 -11.28 -18.12 -1.67
N ASN A 34 -11.02 -19.10 -0.81
CA ASN A 34 -9.74 -19.21 -0.09
C ASN A 34 -8.55 -19.48 -1.05
N ARG A 35 -8.77 -20.22 -2.15
CA ARG A 35 -7.74 -20.44 -3.19
C ARG A 35 -7.49 -19.19 -4.02
N GLU A 36 -8.52 -18.43 -4.34
CA GLU A 36 -8.39 -17.15 -5.05
C GLU A 36 -7.65 -16.12 -4.21
N ASP A 37 -7.98 -16.01 -2.93
CA ASP A 37 -7.29 -15.15 -1.97
C ASP A 37 -5.80 -15.52 -1.85
N GLN A 38 -5.48 -16.82 -1.78
CA GLN A 38 -4.09 -17.27 -1.78
C GLN A 38 -3.36 -16.93 -3.08
N ARG A 39 -3.99 -17.10 -4.24
CA ARG A 39 -3.38 -16.75 -5.53
C ARG A 39 -3.17 -15.24 -5.67
N ALA A 40 -4.13 -14.43 -5.21
CA ALA A 40 -4.02 -12.98 -5.18
C ALA A 40 -2.87 -12.53 -4.26
N PHE A 41 -2.75 -13.16 -3.09
CA PHE A 41 -1.64 -12.91 -2.16
C PHE A 41 -0.28 -13.27 -2.77
N HIS A 42 -0.15 -14.44 -3.42
CA HIS A 42 1.12 -14.82 -4.07
C HIS A 42 1.49 -13.88 -5.22
N ARG A 43 0.52 -13.46 -6.04
CA ARG A 43 0.74 -12.48 -7.10
C ARG A 43 1.20 -11.13 -6.55
N MET A 44 0.51 -10.65 -5.51
CA MET A 44 0.90 -9.43 -4.79
C MET A 44 2.35 -9.55 -4.32
N MET A 45 2.68 -10.60 -3.56
CA MET A 45 4.03 -10.83 -3.03
C MET A 45 5.11 -10.97 -4.12
N ALA A 46 4.78 -11.58 -5.26
CA ALA A 46 5.69 -11.68 -6.41
C ALA A 46 5.99 -10.31 -7.03
N GLY A 47 4.97 -9.48 -7.25
CA GLY A 47 5.13 -8.12 -7.79
C GLY A 47 5.86 -7.16 -6.84
N LEU A 48 6.00 -7.51 -5.57
CA LEU A 48 6.65 -6.69 -4.55
C LEU A 48 8.18 -6.82 -4.54
N ARG A 49 8.71 -7.94 -5.03
CA ARG A 49 10.15 -8.14 -5.21
C ARG A 49 10.62 -7.30 -6.39
N VAL A 50 11.32 -6.22 -6.09
CA VAL A 50 11.91 -5.34 -7.11
C VAL A 50 13.41 -5.52 -7.07
N GLU A 51 13.96 -6.02 -8.17
CA GLU A 51 15.40 -6.04 -8.39
C GLU A 51 15.78 -4.76 -9.15
N LEU A 52 16.80 -4.05 -8.68
CA LEU A 52 17.27 -2.80 -9.29
C LEU A 52 18.09 -3.05 -10.55
N VAL A 53 17.44 -3.62 -11.56
CA VAL A 53 18.06 -3.95 -12.85
C VAL A 53 17.85 -2.78 -13.80
N PRO A 54 18.88 -2.33 -14.55
CA PRO A 54 18.77 -1.22 -15.50
C PRO A 54 17.93 -1.52 -16.76
N LYS A 55 17.28 -2.70 -16.81
CA LYS A 55 16.70 -3.25 -18.04
C LYS A 55 15.30 -2.69 -18.27
N LEU A 56 15.15 -1.88 -19.31
CA LEU A 56 13.86 -1.58 -19.94
C LEU A 56 13.77 -2.45 -21.20
N ASP A 57 12.96 -3.50 -21.15
CA ASP A 57 12.79 -4.39 -22.30
C ASP A 57 11.88 -3.72 -23.34
N HIS A 58 12.32 -3.74 -24.60
CA HIS A 58 11.50 -3.39 -25.77
C HIS A 58 10.95 -1.95 -25.83
N THR A 59 11.66 -0.95 -25.28
CA THR A 59 11.27 0.45 -25.43
C THR A 59 12.46 1.39 -25.59
N LEU A 60 12.30 2.39 -26.46
CA LEU A 60 13.21 3.53 -26.60
C LEU A 60 12.87 4.67 -25.63
N GLN A 61 11.78 4.53 -24.87
CA GLN A 61 11.35 5.53 -23.90
C GLN A 61 12.29 5.58 -22.71
N SER A 62 12.48 6.78 -22.16
CA SER A 62 13.17 6.94 -20.90
C SER A 62 12.35 6.34 -19.75
N PRO A 63 13.01 5.87 -18.66
CA PRO A 63 12.30 5.41 -17.45
C PRO A 63 11.29 6.43 -16.91
N TRP A 64 11.57 7.72 -17.11
CA TRP A 64 10.76 8.83 -16.65
C TRP A 64 9.45 8.99 -17.44
N GLU A 65 9.50 8.80 -18.77
CA GLU A 65 8.31 8.84 -19.62
C GLU A 65 7.38 7.68 -19.32
N ILE A 66 7.93 6.49 -19.03
CA ILE A 66 7.15 5.32 -18.61
C ILE A 66 6.46 5.62 -17.27
N ALA A 67 7.21 6.09 -16.28
CA ALA A 67 6.66 6.43 -14.96
C ALA A 67 5.56 7.51 -15.04
N ALA A 68 5.72 8.51 -15.91
CA ALA A 68 4.72 9.57 -16.08
C ALA A 68 3.39 9.05 -16.66
N GLN A 69 3.42 8.01 -17.50
CA GLN A 69 2.23 7.41 -18.11
C GLN A 69 1.40 6.57 -17.11
N TRP A 70 2.00 6.15 -16.00
CA TRP A 70 1.32 5.35 -14.99
C TRP A 70 0.23 6.10 -14.21
N VAL A 71 0.26 7.43 -14.24
CA VAL A 71 -0.55 8.26 -13.35
C VAL A 71 -1.92 8.47 -13.96
N VAL A 72 -2.95 7.93 -13.31
CA VAL A 72 -4.37 8.07 -13.67
C VAL A 72 -5.21 8.37 -12.40
N PRO A 73 -6.51 8.72 -12.49
CA PRO A 73 -7.30 9.24 -11.36
C PRO A 73 -7.39 8.38 -10.09
N ARG A 74 -6.95 7.12 -10.11
CA ARG A 74 -7.00 6.19 -8.97
C ARG A 74 -5.72 5.38 -8.73
N GLU A 75 -4.62 5.73 -9.40
CA GLU A 75 -3.33 5.08 -9.20
C GLU A 75 -2.19 5.98 -9.70
N VAL A 76 -1.09 5.99 -8.96
CA VAL A 76 0.15 6.68 -9.36
C VAL A 76 1.21 5.72 -9.92
N TYR A 77 1.00 4.41 -9.75
CA TYR A 77 1.74 3.33 -10.39
C TYR A 77 0.83 2.08 -10.49
N PRO A 78 0.95 1.23 -11.54
CA PRO A 78 0.10 0.05 -11.70
C PRO A 78 0.34 -1.04 -10.64
N GLU A 79 -0.51 -2.06 -10.58
CA GLU A 79 -0.29 -3.23 -9.71
C GLU A 79 0.96 -4.01 -10.09
N GLU A 80 1.08 -4.26 -11.39
CA GLU A 80 2.21 -4.92 -11.99
C GLU A 80 3.09 -3.83 -12.60
N THR A 81 4.23 -3.59 -11.96
CA THR A 81 5.20 -2.56 -12.36
C THR A 81 6.54 -3.20 -12.70
N PRO A 82 6.66 -3.95 -13.81
CA PRO A 82 7.90 -4.62 -14.17
C PRO A 82 9.07 -3.63 -14.40
N GLU A 83 8.77 -2.41 -14.84
CA GLU A 83 9.78 -1.36 -15.10
C GLU A 83 10.22 -0.60 -13.83
N LEU A 84 9.58 -0.85 -12.68
CA LEU A 84 9.91 -0.14 -11.44
C LEU A 84 11.37 -0.34 -11.02
N GLY A 85 11.92 -1.55 -11.25
CA GLY A 85 13.33 -1.82 -11.00
C GLY A 85 14.25 -0.91 -11.79
N ALA A 86 13.95 -0.68 -13.08
CA ALA A 86 14.73 0.21 -13.94
C ALA A 86 14.58 1.68 -13.56
N ILE A 87 13.39 2.11 -13.15
CA ILE A 87 13.13 3.47 -12.67
C ILE A 87 13.90 3.76 -11.37
N LEU A 88 13.82 2.87 -10.39
CA LEU A 88 14.56 3.01 -9.13
C LEU A 88 16.08 2.91 -9.36
N HIS A 89 16.52 2.04 -10.26
CA HIS A 89 17.93 1.97 -10.67
C HIS A 89 18.39 3.30 -11.29
N ALA A 90 17.62 3.86 -12.22
CA ALA A 90 17.93 5.15 -12.82
C ALA A 90 17.96 6.28 -11.78
N MET A 91 17.05 6.28 -10.79
CA MET A 91 17.07 7.28 -9.70
C MET A 91 18.34 7.16 -8.85
N ALA A 92 18.84 5.94 -8.64
CA ALA A 92 20.02 5.67 -7.83
C ALA A 92 21.35 5.98 -8.54
N THR A 93 21.41 5.86 -9.87
CA THR A 93 22.69 5.88 -10.61
C THR A 93 22.86 7.03 -11.59
N LYS A 94 21.78 7.68 -12.04
CA LYS A 94 21.88 8.77 -13.02
C LYS A 94 22.67 9.95 -12.46
N LYS A 95 23.53 10.53 -13.31
CA LYS A 95 24.37 11.68 -12.94
C LYS A 95 23.50 12.88 -12.59
N ILE A 96 23.82 13.53 -11.47
CA ILE A 96 23.26 14.84 -11.11
C ILE A 96 23.95 15.89 -11.99
N ILE A 97 23.17 16.64 -12.77
CA ILE A 97 23.67 17.70 -13.66
C ILE A 97 23.44 19.10 -13.09
N LYS A 98 22.45 19.29 -12.22
CA LYS A 98 22.18 20.54 -11.49
C LYS A 98 21.64 20.25 -10.10
N ALA A 99 21.90 21.15 -9.16
CA ALA A 99 21.33 21.13 -7.82
C ALA A 99 20.87 22.54 -7.44
N ASP A 100 19.73 22.65 -6.78
CA ASP A 100 19.17 23.89 -6.27
C ASP A 100 18.56 23.64 -4.88
N VAL A 101 18.43 24.67 -4.05
CA VAL A 101 17.78 24.56 -2.74
C VAL A 101 16.29 24.78 -2.92
N GLY A 102 15.46 23.89 -2.38
CA GLY A 102 14.02 24.07 -2.45
C GLY A 102 13.59 25.32 -1.67
N TYR A 103 13.18 26.38 -2.35
CA TYR A 103 12.89 27.70 -1.77
C TYR A 103 11.72 27.75 -0.76
N LYS A 104 10.98 26.66 -0.53
CA LYS A 104 9.76 26.66 0.32
C LYS A 104 9.62 25.43 1.20
N GLY A 105 9.53 25.62 2.52
CA GLY A 105 9.28 24.59 3.53
C GLY A 105 10.04 24.85 4.84
N THR A 106 9.69 24.14 5.91
CA THR A 106 10.40 24.22 7.21
C THR A 106 11.59 23.27 7.32
N GLN A 107 11.70 22.33 6.38
CA GLN A 107 12.68 21.25 6.39
C GLN A 107 13.65 21.39 5.21
N LEU A 108 14.92 21.05 5.43
CA LEU A 108 15.97 21.08 4.42
C LEU A 108 15.69 20.04 3.32
N LYS A 109 15.65 20.50 2.08
CA LYS A 109 15.49 19.68 0.87
C LYS A 109 16.18 20.35 -0.32
N ALA A 110 16.76 19.55 -1.20
CA ALA A 110 17.33 20.02 -2.45
C ALA A 110 16.49 19.53 -3.64
N LEU A 111 16.41 20.35 -4.67
CA LEU A 111 15.97 19.95 -6.00
C LEU A 111 17.21 19.52 -6.79
N LEU A 112 17.25 18.27 -7.23
CA LEU A 112 18.30 17.79 -8.13
C LEU A 112 17.71 17.60 -9.52
N ILE A 113 18.51 17.90 -10.54
CA ILE A 113 18.19 17.58 -11.94
C ILE A 113 19.16 16.50 -12.37
N LEU A 114 18.63 15.34 -12.75
CA LEU A 114 19.37 14.20 -13.25
C LEU A 114 19.61 14.35 -14.76
N GLU A 115 20.61 13.65 -15.26
CA GLU A 115 20.81 13.46 -16.70
C GLU A 115 19.51 12.94 -17.36
N GLY A 116 19.12 13.55 -18.47
CA GLY A 116 17.79 13.37 -19.07
C GLY A 116 16.74 14.38 -18.57
N GLY A 117 17.12 15.34 -17.73
CA GLY A 117 16.25 16.46 -17.33
C GLY A 117 15.25 16.14 -16.20
N GLN A 118 15.23 14.90 -15.70
CA GLN A 118 14.35 14.50 -14.60
C GLN A 118 14.67 15.29 -13.34
N LYS A 119 13.65 15.88 -12.74
CA LYS A 119 13.73 16.58 -11.47
C LYS A 119 13.44 15.61 -10.33
N VAL A 120 14.26 15.60 -9.29
CA VAL A 120 14.03 14.77 -8.10
C VAL A 120 14.22 15.57 -6.83
N VAL A 121 13.52 15.15 -5.78
CA VAL A 121 13.62 15.71 -4.44
C VAL A 121 14.66 14.94 -3.66
N PHE A 122 15.64 15.64 -3.12
CA PHE A 122 16.63 15.05 -2.25
C PHE A 122 16.41 15.50 -0.81
N LYS A 123 16.17 14.52 0.07
CA LYS A 123 16.11 14.72 1.53
C LYS A 123 17.39 14.13 2.16
N PRO A 124 18.25 14.96 2.77
CA PRO A 124 19.50 14.47 3.35
C PRO A 124 19.26 13.63 4.62
N LYS A 125 20.17 12.71 4.92
CA LYS A 125 20.17 11.99 6.20
C LYS A 125 20.37 12.99 7.35
N ARG A 126 19.48 12.93 8.35
CA ARG A 126 19.55 13.75 9.58
C ARG A 126 19.86 12.95 10.85
N TYR A 127 19.51 11.68 10.86
CA TYR A 127 19.63 10.80 12.03
C TYR A 127 20.17 9.42 11.66
N ASN A 128 20.75 8.73 12.64
CA ASN A 128 21.06 7.31 12.54
C ASN A 128 19.76 6.46 12.62
N ARG A 129 19.85 5.19 12.22
CA ARG A 129 18.67 4.31 12.07
C ARG A 129 18.01 3.96 13.41
N ASP A 130 18.79 3.97 14.46
CA ASP A 130 18.46 3.68 15.86
C ASP A 130 18.01 4.93 16.64
N TYR A 131 18.14 6.12 16.04
CA TYR A 131 17.77 7.36 16.72
C TYR A 131 16.27 7.46 16.98
N VAL A 132 15.92 7.64 18.26
CA VAL A 132 14.56 7.88 18.73
C VAL A 132 14.31 9.39 18.75
N VAL A 133 13.25 9.83 18.07
CA VAL A 133 12.77 11.22 18.20
C VAL A 133 11.96 11.30 19.48
N GLU A 134 12.37 12.21 20.36
CA GLU A 134 11.69 12.51 21.62
C GLU A 134 10.84 13.78 21.49
N GLY A 135 9.92 13.96 22.43
CA GLY A 135 9.02 15.11 22.49
C GLY A 135 7.71 14.89 21.75
N GLU A 136 7.21 15.96 21.13
CA GLU A 136 5.91 15.98 20.48
C GLU A 136 5.82 15.02 19.26
N PRO A 137 4.63 14.52 18.88
CA PRO A 137 4.47 13.62 17.71
C PRO A 137 4.89 14.18 16.33
N TYR A 138 5.31 15.45 16.27
CA TYR A 138 5.79 16.16 15.07
C TYR A 138 7.20 16.72 15.26
N ALA A 139 7.85 16.38 16.37
CA ALA A 139 9.22 16.81 16.63
C ALA A 139 10.18 16.18 15.62
N GLY A 140 11.35 16.82 15.50
CA GLY A 140 12.45 16.33 14.68
C GLY A 140 12.41 16.75 13.21
N TYR A 141 13.42 16.27 12.48
CA TYR A 141 13.59 16.51 11.05
C TYR A 141 12.97 15.41 10.20
N ASP A 142 12.68 15.75 8.93
CA ASP A 142 12.33 14.77 7.91
C ASP A 142 13.41 13.67 7.83
N ARG A 143 12.95 12.41 7.76
CA ARG A 143 13.81 11.23 7.71
C ARG A 143 13.79 10.66 6.30
N HIS A 144 14.94 10.68 5.61
CA HIS A 144 15.06 10.15 4.24
C HIS A 144 14.66 8.68 4.13
N ASN A 145 15.01 7.87 5.13
CA ASN A 145 14.66 6.44 5.17
C ASN A 145 13.18 6.19 5.43
N ALA A 146 12.45 7.15 6.03
CA ALA A 146 11.01 7.04 6.21
C ALA A 146 10.26 7.20 4.88
N GLU A 147 10.74 8.04 3.96
CA GLU A 147 10.17 8.17 2.60
C GLU A 147 10.31 6.87 1.82
N VAL A 148 11.51 6.26 1.84
CA VAL A 148 11.76 4.96 1.20
C VAL A 148 10.86 3.88 1.79
N ALA A 149 10.82 3.78 3.12
CA ALA A 149 9.98 2.79 3.80
C ALA A 149 8.48 2.99 3.51
N ALA A 150 8.01 4.23 3.48
CA ALA A 150 6.62 4.55 3.18
C ALA A 150 6.25 4.17 1.74
N PHE A 151 7.13 4.43 0.77
CA PHE A 151 6.95 3.99 -0.61
C PHE A 151 6.81 2.46 -0.70
N HIS A 152 7.69 1.70 -0.04
CA HIS A 152 7.56 0.25 -0.04
C HIS A 152 6.30 -0.23 0.70
N LEU A 153 5.96 0.37 1.84
CA LEU A 153 4.73 0.06 2.59
C LEU A 153 3.46 0.28 1.75
N ASP A 154 3.40 1.37 0.98
CA ASP A 154 2.30 1.70 0.06
C ASP A 154 2.01 0.55 -0.90
N ARG A 155 3.08 -0.02 -1.48
CA ARG A 155 2.96 -1.13 -2.43
C ARG A 155 2.30 -2.36 -1.81
N PHE A 156 2.49 -2.61 -0.51
CA PHE A 156 1.83 -3.71 0.20
C PHE A 156 0.38 -3.41 0.56
N VAL A 157 0.12 -2.21 1.11
CA VAL A 157 -1.22 -1.84 1.59
C VAL A 157 -2.11 -1.38 0.44
N ASN A 158 -1.53 -1.15 -0.74
CA ASN A 158 -2.16 -0.72 -1.97
C ASN A 158 -2.91 0.61 -1.80
N LEU A 159 -2.29 1.57 -1.12
CA LEU A 159 -2.83 2.91 -0.97
C LEU A 159 -2.44 3.78 -2.17
N ARG A 160 -2.32 3.20 -3.39
CA ARG A 160 -1.86 3.78 -4.68
C ARG A 160 -2.51 5.12 -5.09
N THR A 161 -3.46 5.62 -4.30
CA THR A 161 -4.18 6.90 -4.41
C THR A 161 -3.75 7.95 -3.38
N GLU A 162 -3.11 7.57 -2.28
CA GLU A 162 -3.05 8.34 -1.03
C GLU A 162 -1.62 8.74 -0.62
N ILE A 163 -0.57 8.06 -1.09
CA ILE A 163 0.80 8.53 -0.81
C ILE A 163 1.24 9.53 -1.89
N LYS A 164 0.91 10.80 -1.65
CA LYS A 164 1.71 11.91 -2.20
C LYS A 164 2.50 12.52 -1.04
N PRO A 165 3.83 12.70 -1.16
CA PRO A 165 4.58 13.39 -0.14
C PRO A 165 3.94 14.75 0.11
N VAL A 166 3.81 15.14 1.38
CA VAL A 166 3.38 16.50 1.72
C VAL A 166 4.46 17.45 1.22
N ALA A 167 4.14 18.12 0.12
CA ALA A 167 5.10 18.83 -0.70
C ALA A 167 4.47 20.12 -1.22
N THR A 168 5.31 21.10 -1.54
CA THR A 168 4.87 22.35 -2.18
C THR A 168 4.48 22.06 -3.63
N GLU A 169 3.65 22.89 -4.27
CA GLU A 169 3.25 22.69 -5.68
C GLU A 169 4.44 22.51 -6.62
N GLN A 170 5.49 23.33 -6.46
CA GLN A 170 6.77 23.21 -7.18
C GLN A 170 7.51 21.88 -6.95
N LEU A 171 7.32 21.27 -5.78
CA LEU A 171 7.93 20.00 -5.43
C LEU A 171 7.12 18.83 -5.96
N LEU A 172 5.80 19.01 -6.03
CA LEU A 172 4.95 18.00 -6.61
C LEU A 172 5.03 17.99 -8.15
N SER A 173 5.29 19.15 -8.78
CA SER A 173 5.57 19.27 -10.22
C SER A 173 6.90 18.61 -10.65
N THR A 174 7.65 17.99 -9.72
CA THR A 174 8.82 17.16 -10.06
C THR A 174 8.47 15.69 -10.21
N PHE A 175 7.31 15.25 -9.69
CA PHE A 175 6.84 13.86 -9.82
C PHE A 175 6.07 13.64 -11.13
N LEU A 176 5.54 14.71 -11.72
CA LEU A 176 4.77 14.69 -12.96
C LEU A 176 5.43 15.69 -13.91
N THR A 177 5.98 15.20 -15.02
CA THR A 177 6.62 16.03 -16.07
C THR A 177 5.61 16.80 -16.92
N VAL A 178 4.32 16.57 -16.70
CA VAL A 178 3.23 17.14 -17.48
C VAL A 178 2.31 17.93 -16.55
N ASP A 179 2.01 19.19 -16.90
CA ASP A 179 1.02 20.07 -16.25
C ASP A 179 -0.44 19.53 -16.30
N VAL A 180 -0.62 18.27 -16.70
CA VAL A 180 -1.90 17.59 -16.93
C VAL A 180 -2.60 17.21 -15.62
N TRP A 181 -1.86 17.12 -14.51
CA TRP A 181 -2.39 16.70 -13.20
C TRP A 181 -2.16 17.77 -12.12
N PRO A 182 -2.93 18.89 -12.13
CA PRO A 182 -2.82 19.93 -11.12
C PRO A 182 -3.18 19.37 -9.75
N LEU A 183 -2.40 19.74 -8.74
CA LEU A 183 -2.54 19.18 -7.41
C LEU A 183 -3.37 20.09 -6.52
N GLN A 184 -4.35 19.48 -5.88
CA GLN A 184 -5.24 20.19 -4.98
C GLN A 184 -4.86 19.87 -3.53
N LYS A 185 -4.63 20.93 -2.75
CA LYS A 185 -4.34 20.82 -1.33
C LYS A 185 -5.64 20.94 -0.52
N HIS A 186 -6.03 19.87 0.14
CA HIS A 186 -7.15 19.86 1.08
C HIS A 186 -6.65 19.82 2.53
N ARG A 187 -7.37 20.49 3.43
CA ARG A 187 -7.10 20.38 4.87
C ARG A 187 -7.73 19.09 5.39
N HIS A 188 -6.91 18.20 5.98
CA HIS A 188 -7.43 16.97 6.57
C HIS A 188 -8.44 17.29 7.70
N PRO A 189 -9.66 16.73 7.70
CA PRO A 189 -10.68 17.02 8.71
C PRO A 189 -10.25 16.66 10.15
N TRP A 190 -9.39 15.65 10.28
CA TRP A 190 -8.74 15.27 11.54
C TRP A 190 -7.34 15.87 11.70
N GLY A 191 -7.06 17.01 11.08
CA GLY A 191 -5.82 17.76 11.26
C GLY A 191 -5.72 18.32 12.68
N ARG A 192 -5.29 17.47 13.63
CA ARG A 192 -4.97 17.75 15.05
C ARG A 192 -6.02 18.48 15.90
N THR A 193 -7.20 18.78 15.35
CA THR A 193 -8.31 19.41 16.07
C THR A 193 -9.34 18.40 16.60
N TYR A 194 -9.02 17.09 16.59
CA TYR A 194 -9.85 15.98 17.12
C TYR A 194 -11.36 16.27 17.09
N ARG A 195 -11.93 16.39 15.89
CA ARG A 195 -13.38 16.63 15.72
C ARG A 195 -14.20 15.39 16.06
N GLU A 196 -15.39 15.59 16.61
CA GLU A 196 -16.39 14.53 16.80
C GLU A 196 -16.92 14.02 15.45
N GLY A 197 -17.24 12.71 15.39
CA GLY A 197 -17.67 12.01 14.17
C GLY A 197 -16.66 10.98 13.65
N LYS A 198 -16.25 10.02 14.48
CA LYS A 198 -15.42 8.89 14.02
C LYS A 198 -16.21 8.06 13.02
N LEU A 199 -15.65 7.81 11.84
CA LEU A 199 -16.22 6.90 10.86
C LEU A 199 -15.76 5.47 11.17
N ALA A 200 -16.73 4.56 11.31
CA ALA A 200 -16.49 3.13 11.42
C ALA A 200 -16.63 2.50 10.02
N SER A 201 -15.72 2.84 9.10
CA SER A 201 -15.78 2.32 7.73
C SER A 201 -14.39 2.08 7.13
N ILE A 202 -14.22 0.97 6.42
CA ILE A 202 -13.01 0.60 5.69
C ILE A 202 -13.38 -0.05 4.35
N ARG A 203 -12.53 0.11 3.33
CA ARG A 203 -12.73 -0.58 2.05
C ARG A 203 -12.51 -2.08 2.22
N VAL A 204 -13.37 -2.90 1.60
CA VAL A 204 -13.22 -4.38 1.61
C VAL A 204 -11.84 -4.81 1.10
N SER A 205 -11.35 -4.17 0.03
CA SER A 205 -10.03 -4.47 -0.54
C SER A 205 -8.89 -4.19 0.44
N THR A 206 -8.95 -3.08 1.18
CA THR A 206 -7.97 -2.74 2.22
C THR A 206 -8.04 -3.74 3.38
N TRP A 207 -9.24 -4.10 3.84
CA TRP A 207 -9.44 -5.10 4.90
C TRP A 207 -8.82 -6.45 4.55
N ASN A 208 -9.06 -6.95 3.33
CA ASN A 208 -8.53 -8.23 2.87
C ASN A 208 -7.00 -8.19 2.77
N ARG A 209 -6.42 -7.10 2.23
CA ARG A 209 -4.96 -6.94 2.15
C ARG A 209 -4.32 -6.89 3.54
N LEU A 210 -4.86 -6.11 4.48
CA LEU A 210 -4.35 -6.05 5.85
C LEU A 210 -4.40 -7.42 6.55
N ASN A 211 -5.47 -8.20 6.35
CA ASN A 211 -5.57 -9.55 6.89
C ASN A 211 -4.52 -10.51 6.32
N SER A 212 -4.13 -10.35 5.05
CA SER A 212 -3.08 -11.16 4.43
C SER A 212 -1.68 -10.85 4.96
N LEU A 213 -1.48 -9.66 5.56
CA LEU A 213 -0.18 -9.18 6.06
C LEU A 213 0.08 -9.52 7.54
N LYS A 214 -0.83 -10.22 8.22
CA LYS A 214 -0.70 -10.61 9.64
C LYS A 214 0.37 -11.69 9.86
N ASN A 215 0.56 -12.12 11.11
CA ASN A 215 1.44 -13.24 11.49
C ASN A 215 2.91 -13.06 11.02
N GLY A 216 3.43 -11.83 11.09
CA GLY A 216 4.81 -11.52 10.73
C GLY A 216 5.06 -11.32 9.23
N VAL A 217 4.07 -11.53 8.37
CA VAL A 217 4.18 -11.32 6.92
C VAL A 217 4.56 -9.87 6.62
N LEU A 218 3.93 -8.87 7.25
CA LEU A 218 4.27 -7.46 7.02
C LEU A 218 5.76 -7.17 7.27
N LYS A 219 6.32 -7.70 8.36
CA LYS A 219 7.73 -7.49 8.74
C LYS A 219 8.67 -8.12 7.71
N SER A 220 8.46 -9.39 7.35
CA SER A 220 9.33 -10.09 6.39
C SER A 220 9.21 -9.47 4.99
N ALA A 221 8.01 -9.09 4.59
CA ALA A 221 7.73 -8.47 3.31
C ALA A 221 8.41 -7.10 3.17
N LEU A 222 8.26 -6.20 4.16
CA LEU A 222 8.95 -4.91 4.18
C LEU A 222 10.47 -5.08 4.18
N LYS A 223 11.01 -5.99 5.00
CA LYS A 223 12.45 -6.26 5.06
C LYS A 223 13.00 -6.72 3.71
N SER A 224 12.25 -7.58 3.02
CA SER A 224 12.62 -8.09 1.70
C SER A 224 12.52 -7.02 0.61
N ALA A 225 11.44 -6.23 0.57
CA ALA A 225 11.25 -5.21 -0.46
C ALA A 225 12.28 -4.08 -0.39
N MET A 226 12.77 -3.75 0.81
CA MET A 226 13.80 -2.73 1.02
C MET A 226 15.23 -3.29 0.94
N ALA A 227 15.40 -4.62 0.79
CA ALA A 227 16.72 -5.25 0.88
C ALA A 227 17.69 -4.81 -0.24
N HIS A 228 17.13 -4.53 -1.42
CA HIS A 228 17.89 -4.13 -2.61
C HIS A 228 18.05 -2.61 -2.73
N ASP A 229 17.47 -1.82 -1.82
CA ASP A 229 17.68 -0.39 -1.82
C ASP A 229 19.15 -0.06 -1.48
N PRO A 230 19.82 0.87 -2.19
CA PRO A 230 21.23 1.22 -1.92
C PRO A 230 21.52 1.69 -0.48
N ILE A 231 20.51 2.14 0.27
CA ILE A 231 20.67 2.57 1.67
C ILE A 231 20.30 1.49 2.69
N SER A 232 20.12 0.25 2.24
CA SER A 232 19.85 -0.90 3.10
C SER A 232 20.93 -1.06 4.19
N PRO A 233 20.56 -1.30 5.46
CA PRO A 233 19.20 -1.43 5.98
C PRO A 233 18.44 -0.08 6.03
N VAL A 234 17.23 -0.04 5.48
CA VAL A 234 16.39 1.17 5.44
C VAL A 234 15.74 1.45 6.81
N LEU A 235 15.22 0.42 7.48
CA LEU A 235 14.64 0.50 8.82
C LEU A 235 15.42 -0.36 9.80
N ALA A 236 15.52 0.09 11.05
CA ALA A 236 15.97 -0.77 12.16
C ALA A 236 14.88 -1.80 12.50
N ASP A 237 15.28 -2.99 12.97
CA ASP A 237 14.34 -4.07 13.31
C ASP A 237 13.20 -3.65 14.28
N PRO A 238 13.44 -2.80 15.32
CA PRO A 238 12.35 -2.30 16.17
C PRO A 238 11.23 -1.56 15.43
N HIS A 239 11.53 -0.88 14.32
CA HIS A 239 10.51 -0.22 13.50
C HIS A 239 9.68 -1.22 12.69
N LEU A 240 10.30 -2.33 12.24
CA LEU A 240 9.59 -3.41 11.56
C LEU A 240 8.67 -4.16 12.54
N ASP A 241 9.14 -4.39 13.77
CA ASP A 241 8.33 -4.98 14.84
C ASP A 241 7.16 -4.08 15.22
N ALA A 242 7.39 -2.77 15.38
CA ALA A 242 6.34 -1.81 15.65
C ALA A 242 5.29 -1.75 14.52
N ALA A 243 5.70 -1.86 13.25
CA ALA A 243 4.76 -1.91 12.12
C ALA A 243 3.86 -3.14 12.19
N ALA A 244 4.43 -4.32 12.47
CA ALA A 244 3.68 -5.56 12.64
C ALA A 244 2.71 -5.50 13.83
N GLN A 245 3.12 -4.91 14.96
CA GLN A 245 2.25 -4.72 16.12
C GLN A 245 1.09 -3.77 15.82
N ARG A 246 1.37 -2.64 15.14
CA ARG A 246 0.34 -1.66 14.75
C ARG A 246 -0.70 -2.25 13.79
N LEU A 247 -0.29 -3.14 12.88
CA LEU A 247 -1.23 -3.87 12.03
C LEU A 247 -2.26 -4.64 12.87
N LEU A 248 -1.83 -5.33 13.93
CA LEU A 248 -2.76 -6.05 14.81
C LEU A 248 -3.72 -5.09 15.53
N SER A 249 -3.25 -3.93 15.97
CA SER A 249 -4.12 -2.90 16.57
C SER A 249 -5.15 -2.37 15.57
N VAL A 250 -4.77 -2.16 14.30
CA VAL A 250 -5.69 -1.75 13.23
C VAL A 250 -6.75 -2.83 12.99
N LEU A 251 -6.34 -4.08 12.85
CA LEU A 251 -7.26 -5.20 12.63
C LEU A 251 -8.23 -5.38 13.81
N ALA A 252 -7.75 -5.24 15.05
CA ALA A 252 -8.59 -5.28 16.25
C ALA A 252 -9.60 -4.13 16.29
N THR A 253 -9.18 -2.93 15.87
CA THR A 253 -10.08 -1.75 15.79
C THR A 253 -11.20 -1.98 14.78
N VAL A 254 -10.87 -2.49 13.58
CA VAL A 254 -11.89 -2.81 12.57
C VAL A 254 -12.83 -3.89 13.08
N LYS A 255 -12.31 -4.92 13.76
CA LYS A 255 -13.14 -5.96 14.36
C LYS A 255 -14.13 -5.39 15.39
N GLN A 256 -13.66 -4.52 16.28
CA GLN A 256 -14.53 -3.84 17.24
C GLN A 256 -15.63 -3.03 16.53
N CYS A 257 -15.29 -2.34 15.43
CA CYS A 257 -16.29 -1.64 14.62
C CYS A 257 -17.31 -2.61 14.01
N THR A 258 -16.88 -3.75 13.45
CA THR A 258 -17.80 -4.73 12.86
C THR A 258 -18.70 -5.40 13.90
N ASP A 259 -18.18 -5.64 15.10
CA ASP A 259 -18.96 -6.21 16.21
C ASP A 259 -20.03 -5.22 16.71
N GLN A 260 -19.73 -3.92 16.68
CA GLN A 260 -20.64 -2.86 17.13
C GLN A 260 -21.67 -2.43 16.08
N PHE A 261 -21.27 -2.31 14.81
CA PHE A 261 -22.07 -1.69 13.75
C PHE A 261 -22.49 -2.65 12.62
N GLY A 262 -22.03 -3.91 12.67
CA GLY A 262 -22.27 -4.91 11.63
C GLY A 262 -21.28 -4.82 10.46
N MET A 263 -20.99 -5.97 9.84
CA MET A 263 -20.00 -6.07 8.74
C MET A 263 -20.38 -5.21 7.53
N ASP A 264 -21.64 -5.22 7.10
CA ASP A 264 -22.09 -4.49 5.89
C ASP A 264 -22.03 -2.97 6.04
N SER A 265 -22.14 -2.47 7.28
CA SER A 265 -22.04 -1.04 7.57
C SER A 265 -20.59 -0.54 7.53
N VAL A 266 -19.67 -1.39 7.98
CA VAL A 266 -18.25 -1.08 8.14
C VAL A 266 -17.45 -1.37 6.87
N LEU A 267 -17.68 -2.52 6.22
CA LEU A 267 -16.95 -2.94 5.03
C LEU A 267 -17.62 -2.41 3.78
N ARG A 268 -17.02 -1.39 3.16
CA ARG A 268 -17.55 -0.75 1.94
C ARG A 268 -16.83 -1.26 0.70
N SER A 269 -17.59 -1.72 -0.30
CA SER A 269 -17.05 -1.89 -1.65
C SER A 269 -16.70 -0.52 -2.23
N GLN A 270 -15.70 -0.44 -3.13
CA GLN A 270 -15.49 0.80 -3.87
C GLN A 270 -16.74 1.08 -4.72
N ALA A 271 -17.24 2.32 -4.70
CA ALA A 271 -18.22 2.75 -5.68
C ALA A 271 -17.57 2.65 -7.08
N GLN A 272 -18.19 1.87 -7.96
CA GLN A 272 -17.97 1.98 -9.40
C GLN A 272 -18.53 3.35 -9.80
N GLY A 273 -17.64 4.27 -10.12
CA GLY A 273 -17.95 5.65 -10.48
C GLY A 273 -16.71 6.30 -11.02
#